data_AF-A0A9X1GAV6-F1
#
_entry.id   AF-A0A9X1GAV6-F1
#
_cell.length_a   1.000
_cell.length_b   1.000
_cell.length_c   1.000
_cell.angle_alpha   90.00
_cell.angle_beta   90.00
_cell.angle_gamma   90.00
#
_symmetry.space_group_name_H-M   'P 1'
#
loop_
_entity.id
_entity.type
_entity.pdbx_description
1 polymer ?
#
loop_
_entity_poly.entity_id
_entity_poly.type
_entity_poly.pdbx_seq_one_letter_code
_entity_poly.pdbx_strand_id
1 'polypeptide(L)'
;MSPTSVTLNKTTLSLVVGATETLVATILPANATNKNVTWSAVDSTIATVDTKGKVVAVKAGTTKITVKTVDGNKSAECALTVTAL
;
A
#
# COMPACT_ATOMS: atom_id res chain seq x y z
N MET A 1 -4.65 23.14 -3.17
CA MET A 1 -3.37 22.61 -3.68
C MET A 1 -3.48 21.10 -3.82
N SER A 2 -3.19 20.58 -5.02
CA SER A 2 -3.21 19.14 -5.30
C SER A 2 -1.88 18.49 -4.90
N PRO A 3 -1.89 17.20 -4.52
CA PRO A 3 -0.66 16.46 -4.24
C PRO A 3 0.19 16.32 -5.51
N THR A 4 1.50 16.55 -5.38
CA THR A 4 2.47 16.41 -6.48
C THR A 4 3.15 15.04 -6.47
N SER A 5 3.19 14.36 -5.31
CA SER A 5 3.66 12.99 -5.18
C SER A 5 3.00 12.24 -4.02
N VAL A 6 3.04 10.91 -4.12
CA VAL A 6 2.79 9.97 -3.02
C VAL A 6 3.96 8.98 -2.98
N THR A 7 4.50 8.71 -1.80
CA THR A 7 5.55 7.72 -1.58
C THR A 7 5.18 6.78 -0.45
N LEU A 8 5.80 5.61 -0.41
CA LEU A 8 5.63 4.63 0.66
C LEU A 8 6.91 4.53 1.50
N ASN A 9 6.74 4.28 2.80
CA ASN A 9 7.88 3.95 3.68
C ASN A 9 8.62 2.68 3.25
N LYS A 10 7.95 1.75 2.55
CA LYS A 10 8.51 0.51 2.03
C LYS A 10 7.99 0.25 0.63
N THR A 11 8.88 -0.16 -0.27
CA THR A 11 8.56 -0.55 -1.65
C THR A 11 8.56 -2.07 -1.85
N THR A 12 9.06 -2.82 -0.87
CA THR A 12 9.01 -4.28 -0.80
C THR A 12 8.63 -4.75 0.59
N LEU A 13 7.92 -5.87 0.66
CA LEU A 13 7.54 -6.56 1.88
C LEU A 13 7.67 -8.06 1.70
N SER A 14 8.15 -8.73 2.75
CA SER A 14 8.17 -10.18 2.86
C SER A 14 7.45 -10.55 4.15
N LEU A 15 6.32 -11.24 4.03
CA LEU A 15 5.49 -11.64 5.17
C LEU A 15 5.25 -13.15 5.14
N VAL A 16 5.03 -13.73 6.31
CA VAL A 16 4.52 -15.08 6.43
C VAL A 16 2.99 -15.04 6.40
N VAL A 17 2.32 -16.07 5.88
CA VAL A 17 0.86 -16.19 5.94
C VAL A 17 0.35 -15.91 7.37
N GLY A 18 -0.65 -15.03 7.51
CA GLY A 18 -1.22 -14.59 8.78
C GLY A 18 -0.51 -13.39 9.42
N ALA A 19 0.70 -13.04 8.98
CA ALA A 19 1.40 -11.85 9.44
C ALA A 19 0.78 -10.57 8.86
N THR A 20 1.02 -9.46 9.56
CA THR A 20 0.53 -8.14 9.16
C THR A 20 1.63 -7.11 9.22
N GLU A 21 1.54 -6.10 8.36
CA GLU A 21 2.45 -4.96 8.35
C GLU A 21 1.68 -3.69 7.97
N THR A 22 2.12 -2.51 8.41
CA THR A 22 1.48 -1.25 8.01
C THR A 22 2.37 -0.46 7.07
N LEU A 23 1.86 -0.19 5.88
CA LEU A 23 2.47 0.73 4.93
C LEU A 23 2.02 2.16 5.24
N VAL A 24 2.96 3.10 5.21
CA VAL A 24 2.72 4.51 5.48
C VAL A 24 2.92 5.29 4.19
N ALA A 25 1.85 5.95 3.72
CA ALA A 25 1.89 6.83 2.57
C ALA A 25 2.24 8.26 2.98
N THR A 26 3.22 8.86 2.31
CA THR A 26 3.62 10.26 2.50
C THR A 26 3.22 11.06 1.26
N ILE A 27 2.47 12.15 1.48
CA ILE A 27 2.01 13.06 0.42
C ILE A 27 2.86 14.34 0.45
N LEU A 28 3.35 14.75 -0.72
CA LEU A 28 4.01 16.03 -0.91
C LEU A 28 3.24 16.91 -1.93
N PRO A 29 3.35 18.26 -1.81
CA PRO A 29 3.99 18.96 -0.69
C PRO A 29 3.20 18.78 0.62
N ALA A 30 3.86 18.94 1.76
CA ALA A 30 3.26 18.67 3.07
C ALA A 30 2.04 19.57 3.39
N ASN A 31 1.85 20.66 2.66
CA ASN A 31 0.68 21.56 2.74
C ASN A 31 -0.39 21.28 1.67
N ALA A 32 -0.33 20.15 0.96
CA ALA A 32 -1.38 19.73 0.05
C ALA A 32 -2.74 19.72 0.78
N THR A 33 -3.76 20.27 0.12
CA THR A 33 -5.11 20.43 0.70
C THR A 33 -5.84 19.10 0.79
N ASN A 34 -5.58 18.20 -0.16
CA ASN A 34 -6.09 16.84 -0.16
C ASN A 34 -4.93 15.86 0.04
N LYS A 35 -4.91 15.17 1.18
CA LYS A 35 -3.95 14.12 1.53
C LYS A 35 -4.61 12.75 1.63
N ASN A 36 -5.87 12.62 1.19
CA ASN A 36 -6.55 11.35 1.22
C ASN A 36 -5.97 10.43 0.15
N VAL A 37 -5.87 9.16 0.50
CA VAL A 37 -5.39 8.09 -0.38
C VAL A 37 -6.36 6.92 -0.35
N THR A 38 -6.39 6.18 -1.44
CA THR A 38 -7.04 4.88 -1.54
C THR A 38 -5.99 3.80 -1.64
N TRP A 39 -6.25 2.68 -0.96
CA TRP A 39 -5.40 1.49 -0.96
C TRP A 39 -6.09 0.36 -1.70
N SER A 40 -5.31 -0.43 -2.43
CA SER A 40 -5.79 -1.65 -3.06
C SER A 40 -4.67 -2.70 -3.11
N ALA A 41 -5.06 -3.96 -3.14
CA ALA A 41 -4.17 -5.06 -3.46
C ALA A 41 -4.51 -5.55 -4.87
N VAL A 42 -3.50 -5.85 -5.69
CA VAL A 42 -3.70 -6.40 -7.04
C VAL A 42 -4.36 -7.78 -6.97
N ASP A 43 -3.91 -8.62 -6.05
CA ASP A 43 -4.52 -9.90 -5.74
C ASP A 43 -4.88 -9.96 -4.25
N SER A 44 -6.17 -9.80 -3.94
CA SER A 44 -6.73 -9.84 -2.60
C SER A 44 -6.79 -11.24 -1.99
N THR A 45 -6.59 -12.29 -2.80
CA THR A 45 -6.52 -13.68 -2.33
C THR A 45 -5.14 -13.99 -1.72
N ILE A 46 -4.10 -13.24 -2.10
CA ILE A 46 -2.73 -13.34 -1.57
C ILE A 46 -2.56 -12.43 -0.36
N ALA A 47 -3.01 -11.18 -0.45
CA ALA A 47 -2.98 -10.25 0.68
C ALA A 47 -4.06 -9.18 0.57
N THR A 48 -4.54 -8.69 1.71
CA THR A 48 -5.50 -7.58 1.78
C THR A 48 -4.84 -6.34 2.37
N VAL A 49 -5.39 -5.17 2.07
CA VAL A 49 -4.97 -3.90 2.68
C VAL A 49 -6.21 -3.10 3.08
N ASP A 50 -6.18 -2.50 4.27
CA ASP A 50 -7.28 -1.64 4.75
C ASP A 50 -7.08 -0.16 4.37
N THR A 51 -8.05 0.69 4.73
CA THR A 51 -8.02 2.13 4.45
C THR A 51 -6.91 2.88 5.18
N LYS A 52 -6.28 2.26 6.18
CA LYS A 52 -5.16 2.81 6.97
C LYS A 52 -3.80 2.29 6.48
N GLY A 53 -3.76 1.48 5.41
CA GLY A 53 -2.54 0.90 4.88
C GLY A 53 -2.06 -0.35 5.63
N LYS A 54 -2.91 -0.94 6.49
CA LYS A 54 -2.59 -2.20 7.16
C LYS A 54 -2.75 -3.36 6.18
N VAL A 55 -1.65 -4.01 5.86
CA VAL A 55 -1.54 -5.17 4.99
C VAL A 55 -1.65 -6.45 5.82
N VAL A 56 -2.44 -7.41 5.36
CA VAL A 56 -2.60 -8.74 5.97
C VAL A 56 -2.26 -9.80 4.92
N ALA A 57 -1.31 -10.67 5.22
CA ALA A 57 -0.94 -11.80 4.38
C ALA A 57 -1.95 -12.94 4.51
N VAL A 58 -2.60 -13.33 3.41
CA VAL A 58 -3.69 -14.31 3.39
C VAL A 58 -3.22 -15.66 2.85
N LYS A 59 -2.41 -15.66 1.78
CA LYS A 59 -1.96 -16.88 1.11
C LYS A 59 -0.55 -16.69 0.55
N ALA A 60 0.24 -17.75 0.55
CA ALA A 60 1.56 -17.75 -0.06
C ALA A 60 1.48 -17.40 -1.56
N GLY A 61 2.41 -16.57 -2.02
CA GLY A 61 2.42 -16.03 -3.38
C GLY A 61 3.03 -14.63 -3.42
N THR A 62 2.99 -13.99 -4.58
CA THR A 62 3.44 -12.61 -4.76
C THR A 62 2.28 -11.74 -5.23
N THR A 63 2.15 -10.57 -4.63
CA THR A 63 1.13 -9.58 -4.99
C THR A 63 1.72 -8.19 -4.87
N LYS A 64 0.94 -7.17 -5.21
CA LYS A 64 1.32 -5.77 -5.06
C LYS A 64 0.25 -5.03 -4.29
N ILE A 65 0.70 -4.17 -3.38
CA ILE A 65 -0.14 -3.19 -2.70
C ILE A 65 0.07 -1.84 -3.38
N THR A 66 -1.02 -1.25 -3.84
CA THR A 66 -1.04 0.05 -4.51
C THR A 66 -1.69 1.07 -3.61
N VAL A 67 -1.07 2.25 -3.51
CA VAL A 67 -1.68 3.44 -2.93
C VAL A 67 -1.84 4.49 -4.02
N LYS A 68 -3.00 5.16 -4.02
CA LYS A 68 -3.31 6.22 -4.97
C LYS A 68 -3.84 7.43 -4.25
N THR A 69 -3.50 8.64 -4.67
CA THR A 69 -4.20 9.84 -4.20
C THR A 69 -5.64 9.83 -4.67
N VAL A 70 -6.57 10.38 -3.88
CA VAL A 70 -8.02 10.36 -4.22
C VAL A 70 -8.33 11.08 -5.54
N ASP A 71 -7.54 12.09 -5.90
CA ASP A 71 -7.65 12.75 -7.20
C ASP A 71 -7.18 11.87 -8.38
N GLY A 72 -6.62 10.69 -8.10
CA GLY A 72 -6.22 9.70 -9.08
C GLY A 72 -4.94 10.04 -9.84
N ASN A 73 -4.25 11.13 -9.50
CA ASN A 73 -3.12 11.63 -10.30
C ASN A 73 -1.76 11.08 -9.88
N LYS A 74 -1.65 10.52 -8.67
CA LYS A 74 -0.38 10.01 -8.11
C LYS A 74 -0.60 8.63 -7.52
N SER A 75 0.39 7.75 -7.71
CA SER A 75 0.38 6.39 -7.18
C SER A 75 1.77 5.94 -6.73
N ALA A 76 1.80 5.04 -5.76
CA ALA A 76 2.99 4.30 -5.36
C ALA A 76 2.63 2.83 -5.12
N GLU A 77 3.62 1.95 -5.24
CA GLU A 77 3.43 0.50 -5.13
C GLU A 77 4.43 -0.11 -4.15
N CYS A 78 4.00 -1.16 -3.48
CA CYS A 78 4.83 -2.04 -2.68
C CYS A 78 4.66 -3.48 -3.19
N ALA A 79 5.77 -4.12 -3.57
CA ALA A 79 5.79 -5.53 -3.93
C ALA A 79 5.77 -6.39 -2.66
N LEU A 80 4.78 -7.27 -2.54
CA LEU A 80 4.62 -8.14 -1.39
C LEU A 80 4.86 -9.59 -1.80
N THR A 81 5.77 -10.24 -1.09
CA THR A 81 5.99 -11.68 -1.15
C THR A 81 5.47 -12.31 0.13
N VAL A 82 4.58 -13.28 0.00
CA VAL A 82 4.03 -14.06 1.10
C VAL A 82 4.60 -15.47 1.05
N THR A 83 5.24 -15.91 2.13
CA THR A 83 5.76 -17.28 2.28
C THR A 83 4.89 -18.09 3.24
N ALA A 84 4.86 -19.40 3.03
CA ALA A 84 4.39 -20.33 4.05
C ALA A 84 5.44 -20.46 5.17
N LEU A 85 4.99 -20.85 6.36
CA LEU A 85 5.87 -21.33 7.44
C LEU A 85 6.47 -22.70 7.09
#